data_AF-A0A842QDF2-F1
#
_entry.id   AF-A0A842QDF2-F1
#
_cell.length_a   1.000
_cell.length_b   1.000
_cell.length_c   1.000
_cell.angle_alpha   90.00
_cell.angle_beta   90.00
_cell.angle_gamma   90.00
#
_symmetry.space_group_name_H-M   'P 1'
#
loop_
_entity.id
_entity.type
_entity.pdbx_description
1 polymer ?
#
loop_
_entity_poly.entity_id
_entity_poly.type
_entity_poly.pdbx_seq_one_letter_code
_entity_poly.pdbx_strand_id
1 'polypeptide(L)' 'MQDWTDWFSWIEQITLEGSFIYISILFFVLGLFSFGWLAVHIEHGRHFSNSRVFFATVLGSIFLGFGFHFLLLAYGL' A
#
# COMPACT_ATOMS: atom_id res chain seq x y z
N MET A 1 -11.60 -20.44 33.24
CA MET A 1 -12.12 -21.47 32.32
C MET A 1 -12.04 -20.82 30.95
N GLN A 2 -11.09 -21.21 30.11
CA GLN A 2 -10.95 -20.69 28.75
C GLN A 2 -12.20 -21.09 27.97
N ASP A 3 -12.92 -20.15 27.38
CA ASP A 3 -14.09 -20.48 26.58
C ASP A 3 -13.71 -20.63 25.10
N TRP A 4 -14.62 -21.17 24.29
CA TRP A 4 -14.36 -21.40 22.87
C TRP A 4 -14.26 -20.10 22.07
N THR A 5 -14.80 -19.00 22.57
CA THR A 5 -14.75 -17.69 21.90
C THR A 5 -13.35 -17.08 21.95
N ASP A 6 -12.60 -17.36 23.02
CA ASP A 6 -11.19 -16.98 23.12
C ASP A 6 -10.39 -17.58 21.95
N TRP A 7 -10.57 -18.87 21.66
CA TRP A 7 -9.85 -19.56 20.58
C TRP A 7 -10.10 -18.95 19.20
N PHE A 8 -11.35 -18.56 18.88
CA PHE A 8 -11.66 -17.91 17.62
C PHE A 8 -11.01 -16.52 17.51
N SER A 9 -11.02 -15.76 18.61
CA SER A 9 -10.43 -14.42 18.64
C SER A 9 -8.92 -14.43 18.33
N TRP A 10 -8.18 -15.42 18.86
CA TRP A 10 -6.76 -15.59 18.56
C TRP A 10 -6.48 -15.88 17.09
N ILE A 11 -7.29 -16.74 16.47
CA ILE A 11 -7.14 -17.08 15.05
C ILE A 11 -7.42 -15.86 14.18
N GLU A 12 -8.46 -15.09 14.50
CA GLU A 12 -8.79 -13.85 13.79
C GLU A 12 -7.66 -12.82 13.91
N GLN A 13 -7.13 -12.61 15.12
CA GLN A 13 -6.04 -11.68 15.35
C GLN A 13 -4.78 -12.08 14.56
N ILE A 14 -4.36 -13.35 14.62
CA ILE A 14 -3.20 -13.85 13.88
C ILE A 14 -3.40 -13.68 12.36
N THR A 15 -4.61 -13.95 11.87
CA THR A 15 -4.93 -13.82 10.44
C THR A 15 -4.89 -12.36 9.99
N LEU A 16 -5.43 -11.44 10.79
CA LEU A 16 -5.44 -10.01 10.50
C LEU A 16 -4.02 -9.42 10.54
N GLU A 17 -3.26 -9.66 11.60
CA GLU A 17 -1.89 -9.17 11.74
C GLU A 17 -0.99 -9.74 10.63
N GLY A 18 -1.12 -11.02 10.32
CA GLY A 18 -0.41 -11.67 9.22
C GLY A 18 -0.79 -11.12 7.84
N SER A 19 -1.98 -10.53 7.68
CA SER A 19 -2.41 -9.96 6.40
C SER A 19 -1.72 -8.63 6.06
N PHE A 20 -1.26 -7.87 7.07
CA PHE A 20 -0.70 -6.54 6.89
C PHE A 20 0.55 -6.53 5.98
N ILE A 21 1.39 -7.58 6.05
CA ILE A 21 2.57 -7.66 5.20
C ILE A 21 2.20 -7.80 3.72
N TYR A 22 1.18 -8.58 3.40
CA TYR A 22 0.73 -8.76 2.02
C TYR A 22 0.06 -7.50 1.49
N ILE A 23 -0.74 -6.82 2.33
CA ILE A 23 -1.34 -5.53 1.99
C ILE A 23 -0.24 -4.48 1.75
N SER A 24 0.77 -4.41 2.61
CA SER A 24 1.91 -3.51 2.44
C SER A 24 2.61 -3.70 1.09
N ILE A 25 2.92 -4.95 0.73
CA ILE A 25 3.54 -5.29 -0.56
C ILE A 25 2.66 -4.84 -1.74
N LEU A 26 1.35 -5.06 -1.67
CA LEU A 26 0.42 -4.61 -2.71
C LEU A 26 0.48 -3.09 -2.90
N PHE A 27 0.46 -2.33 -1.80
CA PHE A 27 0.56 -0.87 -1.84
C PHE A 27 1.90 -0.38 -2.40
N PHE A 28 3.02 -1.04 -2.08
CA PHE A 28 4.31 -0.74 -2.70
C PHE A 28 4.29 -0.96 -4.22
N VAL A 29 3.74 -2.08 -4.69
CA VAL A 29 3.63 -2.37 -6.12
C VAL A 29 2.78 -1.30 -6.83
N LEU A 30 1.63 -0.94 -6.26
CA LEU A 30 0.77 0.12 -6.81
C LEU A 30 1.46 1.49 -6.82
N GLY A 31 2.21 1.82 -5.77
CA GLY A 31 2.99 3.05 -5.68
C GLY A 31 4.08 3.13 -6.75
N LEU A 32 4.88 2.06 -6.88
CA LEU A 32 5.91 1.95 -7.92
C LEU A 32 5.32 2.02 -9.33
N PHE A 33 4.16 1.38 -9.56
CA PHE A 33 3.46 1.46 -10.84
C PHE A 33 3.02 2.89 -11.16
N SER A 34 2.49 3.64 -10.17
CA SER A 34 2.12 5.05 -10.33
C SER A 34 3.31 5.93 -10.70
N PHE A 35 4.48 5.71 -10.07
CA PHE A 35 5.70 6.44 -10.42
C PHE A 35 6.32 5.99 -11.76
N GLY A 36 6.19 4.72 -12.12
CA GLY A 36 6.55 4.24 -13.46
C GLY A 36 5.69 4.91 -14.54
N TRP A 37 4.39 5.05 -14.30
CA TRP A 37 3.48 5.76 -15.19
C TRP A 37 3.81 7.24 -15.32
N LEU A 38 4.22 7.88 -14.22
CA LEU A 38 4.74 9.25 -14.21
C LEU A 38 5.98 9.38 -15.11
N ALA A 39 6.95 8.47 -14.99
CA ALA A 39 8.16 8.48 -15.83
C ALA A 39 7.82 8.40 -17.32
N VAL A 40 6.90 7.51 -17.70
CA VAL A 40 6.41 7.39 -19.09
C VAL A 40 5.79 8.70 -19.59
N HIS A 41 4.99 9.37 -18.75
CA HIS A 41 4.36 10.65 -19.11
C HIS A 41 5.37 11.78 -19.27
N ILE A 42 6.46 11.74 -18.49
CA ILE A 42 7.55 12.71 -18.59
C ILE A 42 8.33 12.50 -19.89
N GLU A 43 8.67 11.26 -20.23
CA GLU A 43 9.49 10.94 -21.40
C GLU A 43 8.75 11.09 -22.74
N HIS A 44 7.47 10.70 -22.82
CA HIS A 44 6.67 10.75 -24.05
C HIS A 44 5.91 12.08 -24.25
N GLY A 45 6.21 13.10 -23.46
CA GLY A 45 5.42 14.33 -23.36
C GLY A 45 5.54 15.30 -24.54
N ARG A 46 4.96 14.98 -25.70
CA ARG A 46 4.68 15.96 -26.77
C ARG A 46 3.51 16.89 -26.44
N HIS A 47 2.64 16.49 -25.49
CA HIS A 47 1.61 17.31 -24.87
C HIS A 47 1.54 16.97 -23.38
N PHE A 48 2.38 17.63 -22.58
CA PHE A 48 2.35 17.51 -21.13
C PHE A 48 1.01 18.02 -20.59
N SER A 49 0.21 17.10 -20.05
CA SER A 49 -0.94 17.47 -19.23
C SER A 49 -0.45 17.51 -17.78
N ASN A 50 -0.20 18.72 -17.27
CA ASN A 50 0.28 18.94 -15.90
C ASN A 50 -0.59 18.25 -14.85
N SER A 51 -1.90 18.10 -15.12
CA SER A 51 -2.80 17.37 -14.24
C SER A 51 -2.43 15.89 -14.11
N ARG A 52 -2.06 15.21 -15.20
CA ARG A 52 -1.70 13.78 -15.17
C ARG A 52 -0.44 13.52 -14.37
N VAL A 53 0.56 14.38 -14.54
CA VAL A 53 1.83 14.33 -13.77
C VAL A 53 1.52 14.52 -12.29
N PHE A 54 0.76 15.56 -11.94
CA PHE A 54 0.36 15.82 -10.56
C PHE A 54 -0.41 14.65 -9.94
N PHE A 55 -1.41 14.10 -10.64
CA PHE A 55 -2.19 12.96 -10.16
C PHE A 55 -1.32 11.72 -9.94
N ALA A 56 -0.41 11.39 -10.86
CA ALA A 56 0.47 10.23 -10.72
C ALA A 56 1.44 10.38 -9.53
N THR A 57 1.93 11.60 -9.29
CA THR A 57 2.76 11.90 -8.11
C THR A 57 1.96 11.76 -6.81
N VAL A 58 0.79 12.41 -6.72
CA VAL A 58 -0.06 12.34 -5.52
C VAL A 58 -0.48 10.90 -5.22
N LEU A 59 -0.94 10.17 -6.23
CA LEU A 59 -1.39 8.80 -6.08
C LEU A 59 -0.23 7.87 -5.69
N GLY A 60 0.95 8.05 -6.28
CA GLY A 60 2.16 7.29 -5.93
C GLY A 60 2.59 7.53 -4.48
N SER A 61 2.59 8.79 -4.04
CA SER A 61 2.92 9.15 -2.65
C SER A 61 1.92 8.57 -1.65
N ILE A 62 0.62 8.60 -1.96
CA ILE A 62 -0.42 7.98 -1.12
C ILE A 62 -0.18 6.48 -1.00
N PHE A 63 0.04 5.78 -2.13
CA PHE A 63 0.25 4.35 -2.11
C PHE A 63 1.52 3.94 -1.36
N LEU A 64 2.64 4.63 -1.57
CA LEU A 64 3.86 4.37 -0.80
C LEU A 64 3.66 4.67 0.70
N GLY A 65 2.98 5.77 1.03
CA GLY A 65 2.67 6.13 2.42
C GLY A 65 1.87 5.04 3.13
N PHE A 66 0.83 4.52 2.49
CA PHE A 66 0.07 3.38 3.02
C PHE A 66 0.89 2.09 3.04
N GLY A 67 1.74 1.84 2.03
CA GLY A 67 2.66 0.70 2.04
C GLY A 67 3.58 0.70 3.26
N PHE A 68 4.19 1.84 3.58
CA PHE A 68 4.99 2.01 4.80
C PHE A 68 4.14 1.89 6.06
N HIS A 69 2.94 2.48 6.08
CA HIS A 69 2.04 2.38 7.25
C HIS A 69 1.68 0.92 7.57
N PHE A 70 1.25 0.13 6.59
CA PHE A 70 0.96 -1.30 6.79
C PHE A 70 2.22 -2.13 7.09
N LEU A 71 3.38 -1.72 6.57
CA LEU A 71 4.64 -2.37 6.92
C LEU A 71 4.95 -2.21 8.41
N LEU A 72 4.77 -1.00 8.95
CA LEU A 72 4.99 -0.71 10.37
C LEU A 72 4.01 -1.49 11.24
N LEU A 73 2.73 -1.53 10.87
CA LEU A 73 1.73 -2.34 11.56
C LEU A 73 2.10 -3.84 11.57
N ALA A 74 2.65 -4.36 10.46
CA ALA A 74 3.11 -5.75 10.39
C ALA A 74 4.30 -6.05 11.35
N TYR A 75 5.08 -5.03 11.72
CA TYR A 75 6.15 -5.14 12.71
C TYR A 75 5.71 -4.77 14.13
N GLY A 76 4.44 -4.40 14.33
CA GLY A 76 3.90 -3.98 15.63
C GLY A 76 4.34 -2.57 16.06
N LEU A 77 4.67 -1.69 15.11
CA LEU A 77 5.00 -0.27 15.32
C LEU A 77 3.84 0.63 14.92
#